data_AF-A0A182NLF7-F1
#
_entry.id   AF-A0A182NLF7-F1
#
_cell.length_a   1.000
_cell.length_b   1.000
_cell.length_c   1.000
_cell.angle_alpha   90.00
_cell.angle_beta   90.00
_cell.angle_gamma   90.00
#
_symmetry.space_group_name_H-M   'P 1'
#
loop_
_entity.id
_entity.type
_entity.pdbx_description
1 polymer ?
#
loop_
_entity_poly.entity_id
_entity_poly.type
_entity_poly.pdbx_seq_one_letter_code
_entity_poly.pdbx_strand_id
1 'polypeptide(L)'
;MNCSGPAQAYFAEYHQKAQEHCVKPQYYFGNVISEQEAGRQRYNYYYKDFDLSASSSSESSSSSSSESDESDDSNSSSSEENKDNREHFFEKQQYTEKECAMQHRVQYIEQGDKICFTNRALPTCSSQCKATEKIQKYVDVHCRDATDSAAQLFKQQIRKGVNPDMSNKSVTKTVKYFFPKKCVFVN
;
A
#
# COMPACT_ATOMS: atom_id res chain seq x y z
N MET A 1 60.85 17.43 -17.78
CA MET A 1 60.67 16.24 -16.92
C MET A 1 59.20 15.87 -16.94
N ASN A 2 58.85 14.59 -16.95
CA ASN A 2 57.46 14.15 -17.17
C ASN A 2 56.84 13.67 -15.85
N CYS A 3 56.03 14.53 -15.22
CA CYS A 3 55.52 14.29 -13.87
C CYS A 3 54.24 13.44 -13.86
N SER A 4 54.34 12.16 -14.22
CA SER A 4 53.23 11.21 -14.01
C SER A 4 53.23 10.72 -12.56
N GLY A 5 52.29 11.25 -11.76
CA GLY A 5 52.07 10.83 -10.38
C GLY A 5 51.12 9.63 -10.27
N PRO A 6 51.12 8.88 -9.15
CA PRO A 6 50.33 7.65 -8.98
C PRO A 6 48.81 7.85 -9.01
N ALA A 7 48.32 9.09 -9.03
CA ALA A 7 46.89 9.42 -9.10
C ALA A 7 46.16 8.76 -10.29
N GLN A 8 46.84 8.58 -11.44
CA GLN A 8 46.23 7.89 -12.59
C GLN A 8 46.00 6.39 -12.32
N ALA A 9 46.89 5.73 -11.56
CA ALA A 9 46.74 4.32 -11.21
C ALA A 9 45.53 4.12 -10.28
N TYR A 10 45.43 4.92 -9.21
CA TYR A 10 44.28 4.86 -8.29
C TYR A 10 42.94 5.16 -8.99
N PHE A 11 42.93 6.10 -9.96
CA PHE A 11 41.73 6.39 -10.75
C PHE A 11 41.32 5.19 -11.60
N ALA A 12 42.28 4.54 -12.29
CA ALA A 12 42.01 3.36 -13.11
C ALA A 12 41.55 2.14 -12.28
N GLU A 13 42.21 1.87 -11.15
CA GLU A 13 41.85 0.78 -10.22
C GLU A 13 40.42 0.97 -9.68
N TYR A 14 40.07 2.19 -9.26
CA TYR A 14 38.70 2.51 -8.81
C TYR A 14 37.65 2.26 -9.91
N HIS A 15 37.97 2.59 -11.18
CA HIS A 15 37.05 2.39 -12.30
C HIS A 15 36.91 0.92 -12.72
N GLN A 16 37.98 0.12 -12.67
CA GLN A 16 37.88 -1.34 -12.87
C GLN A 16 37.03 -1.98 -11.78
N LYS A 17 37.32 -1.69 -10.51
CA LYS A 17 36.61 -2.26 -9.36
C LYS A 17 35.12 -1.88 -9.30
N ALA A 18 34.76 -0.73 -9.85
CA ALA A 18 33.36 -0.33 -10.04
C ALA A 18 32.65 -1.09 -11.19
N GLN A 19 33.37 -1.57 -12.20
CA GLN A 19 32.83 -2.36 -13.31
C GLN A 19 32.67 -3.84 -12.96
N GLU A 20 33.61 -4.41 -12.19
CA GLU A 20 33.58 -5.82 -11.74
C GLU A 20 32.29 -6.18 -10.97
N HIS A 21 31.68 -5.23 -10.27
CA HIS A 21 30.50 -5.45 -9.45
C HIS A 21 29.15 -5.22 -10.17
N CYS A 22 29.14 -5.05 -11.50
CA CYS A 22 27.94 -4.75 -12.30
C CYS A 22 27.04 -5.98 -12.56
N VAL A 23 26.60 -6.68 -11.51
CA VAL A 23 25.73 -7.85 -11.61
C VAL A 23 24.26 -7.44 -11.51
N LYS A 24 23.47 -7.70 -12.56
CA LYS A 24 22.02 -7.43 -12.56
C LYS A 24 21.29 -8.45 -11.68
N PRO A 25 20.57 -8.05 -10.62
CA PRO A 25 19.77 -9.00 -9.83
C PRO A 25 18.60 -9.52 -10.67
N GLN A 26 18.51 -10.83 -10.81
CA GLN A 26 17.45 -11.51 -11.55
C GLN A 26 16.49 -12.18 -10.57
N TYR A 27 15.31 -11.59 -10.40
CA TYR A 27 14.29 -12.07 -9.46
C TYR A 27 13.43 -13.14 -10.12
N TYR A 28 13.50 -14.36 -9.59
CA TYR A 28 12.66 -15.48 -10.01
C TYR A 28 11.48 -15.60 -9.04
N PHE A 29 10.29 -15.21 -9.52
CA PHE A 29 9.04 -15.38 -8.78
C PHE A 29 8.47 -16.78 -9.08
N GLY A 30 8.75 -17.74 -8.20
CA GLY A 30 8.09 -19.03 -8.22
C GLY A 30 6.75 -18.97 -7.48
N ASN A 31 5.70 -19.54 -8.08
CA ASN A 31 4.39 -19.62 -7.44
C ASN A 31 4.46 -20.56 -6.23
N VAL A 32 4.51 -20.00 -5.02
CA VAL A 32 4.37 -20.75 -3.76
C VAL A 32 2.89 -21.07 -3.56
N ILE A 33 2.40 -22.07 -4.31
CA ILE A 33 1.02 -22.54 -4.23
C ILE A 33 0.74 -23.00 -2.79
N SER A 34 -0.31 -22.43 -2.18
CA SER A 34 -0.71 -22.85 -0.82
C SER A 34 -1.24 -24.29 -0.84
N GLU A 35 -1.11 -25.06 0.24
CA GLU A 35 -1.57 -26.46 0.25
C GLU A 35 -3.07 -26.61 -0.09
N GLN A 36 -3.85 -25.59 0.28
CA GLN A 36 -5.29 -25.49 0.01
C GLN A 36 -5.62 -25.29 -1.48
N GLU A 37 -4.70 -24.69 -2.24
CA GLU A 37 -4.79 -24.44 -3.68
C GLU A 37 -4.12 -25.55 -4.50
N ALA A 38 -3.17 -26.28 -3.88
CA ALA A 38 -2.59 -27.50 -4.42
C ALA A 38 -3.52 -28.73 -4.36
N GLY A 39 -4.80 -28.54 -3.98
CA GLY A 39 -5.82 -29.60 -3.91
C GLY A 39 -5.57 -30.70 -2.89
N ARG A 40 -4.57 -30.55 -2.01
CA ARG A 40 -4.22 -31.58 -1.01
C ARG A 40 -5.18 -31.50 0.16
N GLN A 41 -5.84 -32.62 0.45
CA GLN A 41 -6.77 -32.72 1.58
C GLN A 41 -6.05 -32.40 2.90
N ARG A 42 -6.59 -31.46 3.67
CA ARG A 42 -6.11 -31.19 5.02
C ARG A 42 -6.44 -32.39 5.92
N TYR A 43 -5.41 -33.13 6.31
CA TYR A 43 -5.51 -34.16 7.34
C TYR A 43 -5.81 -33.50 8.69
N ASN A 44 -7.10 -33.43 9.04
CA ASN A 44 -7.53 -33.01 10.36
C ASN A 44 -7.08 -34.05 11.40
N TYR A 45 -5.94 -33.82 12.03
CA TYR A 45 -5.49 -34.57 13.20
C TYR A 45 -6.42 -34.28 14.39
N TYR A 46 -7.53 -35.00 14.44
CA TYR A 46 -8.52 -34.93 15.50
C TYR A 46 -7.95 -35.62 16.75
N TYR A 47 -7.28 -34.84 17.61
CA TYR A 47 -6.88 -35.29 18.95
C TYR A 47 -8.15 -35.61 19.74
N LYS A 48 -8.41 -36.90 19.93
CA LYS A 48 -9.61 -37.40 20.63
C LYS A 48 -9.25 -37.73 22.07
N ASP A 49 -9.01 -36.69 22.86
CA ASP A 49 -8.80 -36.85 24.29
C ASP A 49 -10.05 -37.45 24.95
N PHE A 50 -9.79 -38.17 26.04
CA PHE A 50 -10.67 -39.20 26.59
C PHE A 50 -11.42 -38.69 27.82
N ASP A 51 -12.76 -38.76 27.80
CA ASP A 51 -13.52 -39.14 29.00
C ASP A 51 -14.90 -39.74 28.66
N LEU A 52 -15.60 -40.27 29.67
CA LEU A 52 -16.65 -41.29 29.52
C LEU A 52 -18.06 -40.82 29.93
N SER A 53 -19.07 -41.57 29.43
CA SER A 53 -20.50 -41.60 29.84
C SER A 53 -21.40 -40.40 29.45
N ALA A 54 -22.70 -40.55 29.16
CA ALA A 54 -23.46 -41.74 28.72
C ALA A 54 -24.84 -41.37 28.10
N SER A 55 -25.23 -42.13 27.05
CA SER A 55 -26.59 -42.52 26.62
C SER A 55 -27.74 -41.51 26.34
N SER A 56 -28.26 -41.61 25.08
CA SER A 56 -29.70 -41.59 24.69
C SER A 56 -30.51 -40.28 24.77
N SER A 57 -31.46 -39.96 23.86
CA SER A 57 -31.86 -40.53 22.55
C SER A 57 -32.81 -39.57 21.79
N SER A 58 -32.87 -39.70 20.45
CA SER A 58 -33.94 -39.20 19.53
C SER A 58 -34.20 -37.66 19.56
N GLU A 59 -34.96 -36.98 18.69
CA GLU A 59 -35.95 -37.34 17.64
C GLU A 59 -35.49 -36.96 16.20
N SER A 60 -36.36 -37.03 15.18
CA SER A 60 -35.99 -36.95 13.75
C SER A 60 -36.91 -36.12 12.84
N SER A 61 -36.41 -35.80 11.63
CA SER A 61 -37.10 -35.13 10.48
C SER A 61 -37.41 -33.62 10.65
N SER A 62 -37.67 -32.82 9.61
CA SER A 62 -37.94 -33.14 8.19
C SER A 62 -37.34 -32.14 7.18
N SER A 63 -37.49 -32.44 5.89
CA SER A 63 -36.88 -31.82 4.69
C SER A 63 -37.69 -30.70 4.03
N SER A 64 -37.04 -29.88 3.20
CA SER A 64 -37.68 -29.22 2.04
C SER A 64 -36.69 -28.96 0.89
N SER A 65 -36.94 -29.53 -0.29
CA SER A 65 -36.23 -29.28 -1.56
C SER A 65 -36.86 -28.10 -2.33
N SER A 66 -36.19 -27.59 -3.38
CA SER A 66 -36.82 -26.74 -4.43
C SER A 66 -35.89 -26.60 -5.66
N GLU A 67 -36.43 -26.91 -6.84
CA GLU A 67 -35.73 -27.03 -8.14
C GLU A 67 -36.73 -26.87 -9.31
N SER A 68 -36.35 -26.46 -10.54
CA SER A 68 -35.00 -26.20 -11.08
C SER A 68 -34.67 -24.69 -11.17
N ASP A 69 -34.57 -23.93 -12.28
CA ASP A 69 -34.71 -24.09 -13.75
C ASP A 69 -33.73 -23.06 -14.41
N GLU A 70 -33.08 -23.20 -15.56
CA GLU A 70 -33.42 -23.69 -16.92
C GLU A 70 -34.38 -22.76 -17.70
N SER A 71 -34.14 -22.32 -18.95
CA SER A 71 -32.94 -22.16 -19.81
C SER A 71 -33.25 -21.05 -20.85
N ASP A 72 -32.29 -20.53 -21.62
CA ASP A 72 -32.40 -20.39 -23.10
C ASP A 72 -31.21 -19.68 -23.78
N ASP A 73 -30.89 -20.14 -24.99
CA ASP A 73 -29.78 -19.69 -25.85
C ASP A 73 -30.19 -18.64 -26.90
N SER A 74 -29.20 -17.92 -27.45
CA SER A 74 -29.23 -17.50 -28.86
C SER A 74 -27.83 -17.35 -29.43
N ASN A 75 -27.48 -18.30 -30.30
CA ASN A 75 -26.19 -18.38 -30.99
C ASN A 75 -26.12 -17.42 -32.19
N SER A 76 -24.94 -16.90 -32.51
CA SER A 76 -24.66 -16.31 -33.83
C SER A 76 -23.17 -16.40 -34.21
N SER A 77 -22.80 -17.58 -34.71
CA SER A 77 -21.62 -17.81 -35.58
C SER A 77 -21.85 -17.13 -36.94
N SER A 78 -20.87 -16.62 -37.71
CA SER A 78 -19.39 -16.65 -37.67
C SER A 78 -18.88 -15.29 -38.27
N SER A 79 -17.59 -14.96 -38.54
CA SER A 79 -16.41 -15.78 -38.85
C SER A 79 -15.07 -15.02 -38.68
N GLU A 80 -13.98 -15.80 -38.74
CA GLU A 80 -12.61 -15.47 -39.17
C GLU A 80 -11.72 -14.57 -38.28
N GLU A 81 -10.90 -15.28 -37.49
CA GLU A 81 -9.47 -15.06 -37.25
C GLU A 81 -8.90 -13.62 -37.26
N ASN A 82 -8.58 -13.13 -36.06
CA ASN A 82 -7.22 -12.66 -35.82
C ASN A 82 -6.74 -13.04 -34.42
N LYS A 83 -5.45 -13.37 -34.28
CA LYS A 83 -4.87 -13.83 -33.01
C LYS A 83 -4.31 -12.65 -32.22
N ASP A 84 -5.01 -12.25 -31.16
CA ASP A 84 -4.40 -11.47 -30.07
C ASP A 84 -4.78 -12.09 -28.72
N ASN A 85 -3.78 -12.56 -27.98
CA ASN A 85 -3.96 -13.24 -26.71
C ASN A 85 -4.17 -12.22 -25.59
N ARG A 86 -5.36 -11.61 -25.57
CA ARG A 86 -5.86 -10.89 -24.40
C ARG A 86 -6.31 -11.87 -23.33
N GLU A 87 -5.32 -12.42 -22.63
CA GLU A 87 -5.52 -13.07 -21.34
C GLU A 87 -6.28 -12.09 -20.42
N HIS A 88 -7.54 -12.39 -20.12
CA HIS A 88 -8.36 -11.59 -19.21
C HIS A 88 -7.90 -11.82 -17.76
N PHE A 89 -6.74 -11.24 -17.43
CA PHE A 89 -6.15 -11.22 -16.09
C PHE A 89 -7.13 -10.57 -15.10
N PHE A 90 -7.90 -11.40 -14.39
CA PHE A 90 -8.70 -11.00 -13.22
C PHE A 90 -7.82 -10.72 -11.97
N GLU A 91 -6.55 -10.35 -12.18
CA GLU A 91 -5.61 -9.98 -11.13
C GLU A 91 -5.94 -8.57 -10.61
N LYS A 92 -6.90 -8.56 -9.67
CA LYS A 92 -7.18 -7.55 -8.64
C LYS A 92 -6.43 -6.22 -8.80
N GLN A 93 -6.83 -5.40 -9.76
CA GLN A 93 -6.57 -3.97 -9.76
C GLN A 93 -7.32 -3.32 -8.57
N GLN A 94 -6.76 -3.42 -7.36
CA GLN A 94 -7.29 -2.79 -6.14
C GLN A 94 -7.20 -1.25 -6.15
N TYR A 95 -6.65 -0.71 -7.23
CA TYR A 95 -6.61 0.69 -7.56
C TYR A 95 -7.22 0.84 -8.94
N THR A 96 -8.26 1.66 -9.09
CA THR A 96 -8.67 2.05 -10.45
C THR A 96 -7.71 3.10 -10.96
N GLU A 97 -7.41 3.09 -12.26
CA GLU A 97 -6.60 4.12 -12.91
C GLU A 97 -7.25 5.52 -12.90
N LYS A 98 -8.47 5.62 -12.36
CA LYS A 98 -9.17 6.89 -12.12
C LYS A 98 -8.31 7.77 -11.20
N GLU A 99 -7.81 8.87 -11.77
CA GLU A 99 -7.08 9.88 -11.00
C GLU A 99 -7.97 10.48 -9.91
N CYS A 100 -7.43 10.58 -8.70
CA CYS A 100 -8.14 11.17 -7.57
C CYS A 100 -7.62 12.58 -7.25
N ALA A 101 -8.55 13.50 -7.01
CA ALA A 101 -8.26 14.88 -6.66
C ALA A 101 -7.32 15.00 -5.43
N MET A 102 -6.15 15.59 -5.66
CA MET A 102 -5.18 15.94 -4.64
C MET A 102 -5.60 17.22 -3.92
N GLN A 103 -5.58 17.21 -2.59
CA GLN A 103 -6.01 18.32 -1.75
C GLN A 103 -4.85 18.89 -0.94
N HIS A 104 -4.72 20.20 -0.87
CA HIS A 104 -3.68 20.86 -0.08
C HIS A 104 -4.21 21.15 1.34
N ARG A 105 -3.62 20.51 2.35
CA ARG A 105 -4.03 20.59 3.76
C ARG A 105 -2.80 20.71 4.66
N VAL A 106 -2.83 21.60 5.66
CA VAL A 106 -1.82 21.66 6.73
C VAL A 106 -1.79 20.31 7.46
N GLN A 107 -0.58 19.79 7.67
CA GLN A 107 -0.34 18.53 8.35
C GLN A 107 0.22 18.79 9.76
N TYR A 108 0.04 17.83 10.64
CA TYR A 108 0.69 17.81 11.95
C TYR A 108 1.53 16.54 12.13
N ILE A 109 2.56 16.63 12.97
CA ILE A 109 3.49 15.54 13.32
C ILE A 109 3.71 15.60 14.83
N GLU A 110 3.65 14.46 15.50
CA GLU A 110 3.89 14.36 16.94
C GLU A 110 5.32 13.83 17.13
N GLN A 111 6.17 14.60 17.81
CA GLN A 111 7.59 14.32 18.05
C GLN A 111 7.85 14.35 19.57
N GLY A 112 7.51 13.24 20.24
CA GLY A 112 7.48 13.18 21.70
C GLY A 112 6.49 14.20 22.26
N ASP A 113 6.92 14.98 23.25
CA ASP A 113 6.10 15.97 23.94
C ASP A 113 5.79 17.25 23.13
N LYS A 114 6.01 17.25 21.81
CA LYS A 114 5.77 18.40 20.92
C LYS A 114 4.95 18.01 19.68
N ILE A 115 4.03 18.90 19.31
CA ILE A 115 3.21 18.81 18.09
C ILE A 115 3.71 19.88 17.10
N CYS A 116 4.15 19.43 15.93
CA CYS A 116 4.69 20.27 14.86
C CYS A 116 3.70 20.36 13.69
N PHE A 117 3.27 21.57 13.35
CA PHE A 117 2.34 21.87 12.27
C PHE A 117 3.08 22.43 11.05
N THR A 118 2.71 22.02 9.84
CA THR A 118 3.38 22.52 8.62
C THR A 118 2.98 23.97 8.35
N ASN A 119 3.97 24.86 8.22
CA ASN A 119 3.73 26.29 7.95
C ASN A 119 2.94 26.54 6.66
N ARG A 120 3.03 25.62 5.70
CA ARG A 120 2.27 25.63 4.44
C ARG A 120 1.39 24.39 4.35
N ALA A 121 0.27 24.49 3.65
CA ALA A 121 -0.57 23.35 3.33
C ALA A 121 0.18 22.39 2.38
N LEU A 122 0.22 21.10 2.69
CA LEU A 122 0.91 20.09 1.87
C LEU A 122 -0.09 19.28 1.04
N PRO A 123 0.31 18.78 -0.15
CA PRO A 123 -0.53 17.90 -0.94
C PRO A 123 -0.83 16.60 -0.19
N THR A 124 -2.09 16.18 -0.22
CA THR A 124 -2.64 14.98 0.40
C THR A 124 -3.70 14.35 -0.51
N CYS A 125 -3.92 13.04 -0.41
CA CYS A 125 -5.02 12.39 -1.12
C CYS A 125 -6.35 12.58 -0.38
N SER A 126 -7.47 12.58 -1.11
CA SER A 126 -8.80 12.48 -0.51
C SER A 126 -8.97 11.17 0.28
N SER A 127 -9.94 11.11 1.19
CA SER A 127 -10.13 9.97 2.11
C SER A 127 -10.41 8.62 1.44
N GLN A 128 -10.96 8.64 0.22
CA GLN A 128 -11.25 7.45 -0.61
C GLN A 128 -10.05 7.01 -1.48
N CYS A 129 -8.88 7.63 -1.30
CA CYS A 129 -7.78 7.54 -2.26
C CYS A 129 -6.43 7.27 -1.58
N LYS A 130 -5.60 6.44 -2.21
CA LYS A 130 -4.24 6.11 -1.74
C LYS A 130 -3.17 6.77 -2.61
N ALA A 131 -2.01 7.01 -1.99
CA ALA A 131 -0.84 7.63 -2.62
C ALA A 131 0.05 6.56 -3.29
N THR A 132 0.00 6.45 -4.62
CA THR A 132 0.78 5.48 -5.40
C THR A 132 2.27 5.82 -5.41
N GLU A 133 2.58 7.08 -5.71
CA GLU A 133 3.94 7.63 -5.71
C GLU A 133 4.07 8.67 -4.59
N LYS A 134 5.13 8.61 -3.79
CA LYS A 134 5.42 9.56 -2.70
C LYS A 134 6.76 10.26 -2.95
N ILE A 135 6.79 11.59 -2.86
CA ILE A 135 8.02 12.39 -2.88
C ILE A 135 8.41 12.73 -1.45
N GLN A 136 9.71 12.73 -1.17
CA GLN A 136 10.27 13.25 0.07
C GLN A 136 10.85 14.66 -0.15
N LYS A 137 10.48 15.63 0.69
CA LYS A 137 11.12 16.97 0.74
C LYS A 137 11.29 17.43 2.18
N TYR A 138 12.13 18.45 2.37
CA TYR A 138 12.17 19.22 3.60
C TYR A 138 11.04 20.26 3.61
N VAL A 139 10.36 20.40 4.75
CA VAL A 139 9.24 21.33 4.95
C VAL A 139 9.37 22.02 6.30
N ASP A 140 9.01 23.29 6.33
CA ASP A 140 9.07 24.11 7.56
C ASP A 140 7.86 23.85 8.45
N VAL A 141 8.11 23.69 9.75
CA VAL A 141 7.09 23.44 10.77
C VAL A 141 7.20 24.39 11.96
N HIS A 142 6.04 24.79 12.46
CA HIS A 142 5.84 25.46 13.73
C HIS A 142 5.56 24.40 14.80
N CYS A 143 6.44 24.26 15.78
CA CYS A 143 6.31 23.26 16.85
C CYS A 143 5.90 23.93 18.16
N ARG A 144 4.89 23.37 18.82
CA ARG A 144 4.41 23.74 20.15
C ARG A 144 4.38 22.51 21.06
N ASP A 145 4.38 22.69 22.36
CA ASP A 145 4.31 21.60 23.32
C ASP A 145 2.95 20.89 23.28
N ALA A 146 2.92 19.57 23.51
CA ALA A 146 1.71 18.76 23.43
C ALA A 146 0.72 19.05 24.57
N THR A 147 1.18 19.69 25.64
CA THR A 147 0.35 20.22 26.75
C THR A 147 -0.36 21.54 26.40
N ASP A 148 0.03 22.20 25.31
CA ASP A 148 -0.52 23.49 24.89
C ASP A 148 -1.94 23.34 24.33
N SER A 149 -2.89 24.08 24.91
CA SER A 149 -4.30 24.06 24.49
C SER A 149 -4.49 24.48 23.03
N ALA A 150 -3.67 25.43 22.53
CA ALA A 150 -3.73 25.85 21.13
C ALA A 150 -3.25 24.72 20.20
N ALA A 151 -2.20 23.98 20.57
CA ALA A 151 -1.71 22.85 19.81
C ALA A 151 -2.76 21.73 19.71
N GLN A 152 -3.42 21.40 20.83
CA GLN A 152 -4.51 20.42 20.82
C GLN A 152 -5.71 20.88 19.99
N LEU A 153 -6.09 22.16 20.04
CA LEU A 153 -7.14 22.72 19.20
C LEU A 153 -6.82 22.62 17.70
N PHE A 154 -5.61 23.00 17.27
CA PHE A 154 -5.20 22.87 15.86
C PHE A 154 -5.15 21.41 15.41
N LYS A 155 -4.62 20.50 16.24
CA LYS A 155 -4.65 19.04 15.99
C LYS A 155 -6.07 18.53 15.80
N GLN A 156 -7.02 18.94 16.65
CA GLN A 156 -8.44 18.56 16.49
C GLN A 156 -9.09 19.15 15.24
N GLN A 157 -8.79 20.40 14.89
CA GLN A 157 -9.29 21.06 13.66
C GLN A 157 -8.81 20.34 12.41
N ILE A 158 -7.51 20.03 12.31
CA ILE A 158 -6.93 19.31 11.17
C ILE A 158 -7.51 17.88 11.07
N ARG A 159 -7.70 17.18 12.20
CA ARG A 159 -8.39 15.87 12.23
C ARG A 159 -9.85 15.93 11.78
N LYS A 160 -10.55 17.06 11.99
CA LYS A 160 -11.89 17.33 11.44
C LYS A 160 -11.88 17.79 9.98
N GLY A 161 -10.70 17.88 9.36
CA GLY A 161 -10.53 18.28 7.96
C GLY A 161 -10.49 19.79 7.72
N VAL A 162 -10.47 20.62 8.77
CA VAL A 162 -10.27 22.07 8.67
C VAL A 162 -8.80 22.35 8.31
N ASN A 163 -8.56 23.36 7.48
CA ASN A 163 -7.22 23.76 7.03
C ASN A 163 -6.84 25.13 7.65
N PRO A 164 -6.31 25.18 8.88
CA PRO A 164 -5.93 26.44 9.52
C PRO A 164 -4.68 27.05 8.85
N ASP A 165 -4.65 28.37 8.67
CA ASP A 165 -3.43 29.03 8.16
C ASP A 165 -2.32 29.07 9.22
N MET A 166 -1.19 28.44 8.87
CA MET A 166 0.05 28.42 9.65
C MET A 166 1.14 29.28 9.03
N SER A 167 0.89 29.97 7.90
CA SER A 167 1.87 30.83 7.23
C SER A 167 2.34 31.95 8.15
N ASN A 168 1.40 32.49 8.94
CA ASN A 168 1.61 33.53 9.94
C ASN A 168 2.09 32.99 11.31
N LYS A 169 2.96 31.97 11.34
CA LYS A 169 3.57 31.39 12.55
C LYS A 169 5.08 31.22 12.38
N SER A 170 5.84 31.34 13.47
CA SER A 170 7.29 31.20 13.43
C SER A 170 7.71 29.78 13.07
N VAL A 171 8.57 29.63 12.06
CA VAL A 171 9.23 28.35 11.77
C VAL A 171 10.12 27.99 12.95
N THR A 172 9.86 26.83 13.57
CA THR A 172 10.63 26.32 14.71
C THR A 172 11.70 25.34 14.27
N LYS A 173 11.42 24.58 13.20
CA LYS A 173 12.27 23.48 12.71
C LYS A 173 11.91 23.22 11.25
N THR A 174 12.87 22.75 10.45
CA THR A 174 12.59 22.14 9.15
C THR A 174 12.67 20.62 9.30
N VAL A 175 11.67 19.89 8.80
CA VAL A 175 11.56 18.43 8.95
C VAL A 175 11.45 17.73 7.59
N LYS A 176 11.89 16.48 7.52
CA LYS A 176 11.80 15.67 6.31
C LYS A 176 10.42 15.01 6.24
N TYR A 177 9.60 15.38 5.25
CA TYR A 177 8.22 14.92 5.10
C TYR A 177 8.02 14.16 3.78
N PHE A 178 7.05 13.25 3.75
CA PHE A 178 6.66 12.48 2.58
C PHE A 178 5.23 12.84 2.17
N PHE A 179 5.02 13.24 0.91
CA PHE A 179 3.70 13.58 0.40
C PHE A 179 3.41 12.90 -0.96
N PRO A 180 2.14 12.64 -1.31
CA PRO A 180 1.75 12.08 -2.61
C PRO A 180 2.23 12.95 -3.78
N LYS A 181 2.75 12.28 -4.81
CA LYS A 181 2.94 12.80 -6.17
C LYS A 181 1.73 12.48 -7.06
N LYS A 182 1.08 11.34 -6.81
CA LYS A 182 -0.17 10.90 -7.45
C LYS A 182 -1.10 10.28 -6.41
N CYS A 183 -2.40 10.40 -6.63
CA CYS A 183 -3.45 9.79 -5.83
C CYS A 183 -4.40 9.02 -6.75
N VAL A 184 -4.75 7.79 -6.37
CA VAL A 184 -5.70 6.92 -7.11
C VAL A 184 -6.81 6.46 -6.17
N PHE A 185 -7.99 6.21 -6.72
CA PHE A 185 -9.08 5.60 -5.96
C PHE A 185 -8.76 4.13 -5.61
N VAL A 186 -9.20 3.72 -4.42
CA VAL A 186 -9.14 2.33 -3.96
C VAL A 186 -10.49 1.68 -4.22
N ASN A 187 -10.49 0.46 -4.75
CA ASN A 187 -11.68 -0.42 -4.77
C ASN A 187 -11.74 -1.26 -3.49
#